data_AF-A0A1E7ZE58-F1
#
_entry.id   AF-A0A1E7ZE58-F1
#
_cell.length_a   1.000
_cell.length_b   1.000
_cell.length_c   1.000
_cell.angle_alpha   90.00
_cell.angle_beta   90.00
_cell.angle_gamma   90.00
#
_symmetry.space_group_name_H-M   'P 1'
#
loop_
_entity.id
_entity.type
_entity.pdbx_description
1 polymer ?
#
loop_
_entity_poly.entity_id
_entity_poly.type
_entity_poly.pdbx_seq_one_letter_code
_entity_poly.pdbx_strand_id
1 'polypeptide(L)'
;MKLCRCPVCHSTLHLDALVQDQAGRELIATVARLDTQTATVLLGYLGLFRPVKSDLNNGRALKLLTETLSLTPNAKALCQALEQTVSNISQNRREGGDTKPLSNHNYLKKVLCSLPGWDLSENQYHEISQPVSQQPAQNVSQSLLNINDTGWSDD
;
A
#
# COMPACT_ATOMS: atom_id res chain seq x y z
N MET A 1 21.42 -25.60 0.54
CA MET A 1 20.79 -25.51 -0.81
C MET A 1 21.14 -24.18 -1.47
N LYS A 2 21.65 -24.18 -2.71
CA LYS A 2 21.96 -22.93 -3.44
C LYS A 2 20.67 -22.27 -3.93
N LEU A 3 20.45 -21.00 -3.55
CA LEU A 3 19.30 -20.21 -3.96
C LEU A 3 19.58 -19.47 -5.28
N CYS A 4 20.57 -18.59 -5.29
CA CYS A 4 20.96 -17.82 -6.48
C CYS A 4 22.38 -17.23 -6.31
N ARG A 5 22.78 -16.35 -7.23
CA ARG A 5 23.99 -15.52 -7.14
C ARG A 5 23.58 -14.08 -6.89
N CYS A 6 24.24 -13.39 -5.97
CA CYS A 6 23.99 -11.97 -5.73
C CYS A 6 24.32 -11.16 -7.00
N PRO A 7 23.41 -10.32 -7.52
CA PRO A 7 23.69 -9.52 -8.72
C PRO A 7 24.69 -8.38 -8.46
N VAL A 8 24.97 -8.06 -7.19
CA VAL A 8 25.86 -6.95 -6.79
C VAL A 8 27.30 -7.42 -6.58
N CYS A 9 27.51 -8.52 -5.83
CA CYS A 9 28.84 -9.01 -5.46
C CYS A 9 29.16 -10.42 -5.99
N HIS A 10 28.23 -11.05 -6.72
CA HIS A 10 28.37 -12.39 -7.31
C HIS A 10 28.63 -13.54 -6.33
N SER A 11 28.55 -13.31 -5.01
CA SER A 11 28.57 -14.37 -4.00
C SER A 11 27.42 -15.36 -4.20
N THR A 12 27.68 -16.63 -3.90
CA THR A 12 26.64 -17.68 -3.88
C THR A 12 25.79 -17.49 -2.64
N LEU A 13 24.46 -17.41 -2.80
CA LEU A 13 23.52 -17.35 -1.69
C LEU A 13 22.97 -18.75 -1.41
N HIS A 14 23.11 -19.20 -0.16
CA HIS A 14 22.62 -20.48 0.33
C HIS A 14 21.43 -20.25 1.25
N LEU A 15 20.28 -20.87 0.96
CA LEU A 15 19.05 -20.58 1.72
C LEU A 15 19.19 -20.98 3.20
N ASP A 16 19.85 -22.09 3.46
CA ASP A 16 20.17 -22.60 4.80
C ASP A 16 21.06 -21.64 5.60
N ALA A 17 21.97 -20.92 4.93
CA ALA A 17 22.79 -19.89 5.58
C ALA A 17 21.97 -18.63 5.94
N LEU A 18 21.06 -18.21 5.06
CA LEU A 18 20.23 -17.01 5.28
C LEU A 18 19.29 -17.13 6.48
N VAL A 19 18.86 -18.35 6.80
CA VAL A 19 17.93 -18.62 7.90
C VAL A 19 18.63 -18.98 9.22
N GLN A 20 19.97 -18.90 9.31
CA GLN A 20 20.67 -19.19 10.57
C GLN A 20 20.40 -18.09 11.62
N ASP A 21 20.43 -16.84 11.19
CA ASP A 21 20.08 -15.69 12.03
C ASP A 21 18.58 -15.70 12.38
N GLN A 22 18.24 -15.49 13.65
CA GLN A 22 16.85 -15.50 14.13
C GLN A 22 16.03 -14.39 13.46
N ALA A 23 16.56 -13.17 13.42
CA ALA A 23 15.85 -12.04 12.84
C ALA A 23 15.69 -12.20 11.32
N GLY A 24 16.73 -12.68 10.63
CA GLY A 24 16.68 -12.99 9.20
C GLY A 24 15.65 -14.06 8.87
N ARG A 25 15.60 -15.14 9.68
CA ARG A 25 14.60 -16.21 9.53
C ARG A 25 13.17 -15.67 9.68
N GLU A 26 12.91 -14.84 10.68
CA GLU A 26 11.58 -14.26 10.92
C GLU A 26 11.18 -13.22 9.86
N LEU A 27 12.15 -12.42 9.39
CA LEU A 27 11.97 -11.50 8.27
C LEU A 27 11.53 -12.26 7.01
N ILE A 28 12.27 -13.30 6.63
CA ILE A 28 11.96 -14.13 5.46
C ILE A 28 10.60 -14.81 5.62
N ALA A 29 10.31 -15.37 6.80
CA ALA A 29 9.05 -16.04 7.07
C ALA A 29 7.85 -15.09 7.03
N THR A 30 8.02 -13.82 7.41
CA THR A 30 6.97 -12.81 7.33
C THR A 30 6.73 -12.41 5.87
N VAL A 31 7.80 -12.10 5.13
CA VAL A 31 7.72 -11.73 3.71
C VAL A 31 7.11 -12.85 2.87
N ALA A 32 7.42 -14.12 3.16
CA ALA A 32 6.90 -15.27 2.43
C ALA A 32 5.38 -15.50 2.59
N ARG A 33 4.72 -14.86 3.57
CA ARG A 33 3.27 -14.95 3.76
C ARG A 33 2.50 -13.85 3.04
N LEU A 34 3.18 -12.82 2.57
CA LEU A 34 2.59 -11.70 1.83
C LEU A 34 2.37 -12.10 0.38
N ASP A 35 1.44 -11.44 -0.29
CA ASP A 35 1.36 -11.51 -1.75
C ASP A 35 2.63 -10.94 -2.40
N THR A 36 2.92 -11.40 -3.61
CA THR A 36 4.18 -11.07 -4.31
C THR A 36 4.36 -9.57 -4.53
N GLN A 37 3.28 -8.83 -4.80
CA GLN A 37 3.35 -7.40 -5.08
C GLN A 37 3.68 -6.63 -3.80
N THR A 38 2.92 -6.84 -2.72
CA THR A 38 3.16 -6.22 -1.41
C THR A 38 4.55 -6.55 -0.89
N ALA A 39 4.99 -7.81 -0.99
CA ALA A 39 6.33 -8.23 -0.60
C ALA A 39 7.42 -7.45 -1.35
N THR A 40 7.27 -7.29 -2.67
CA THR A 40 8.25 -6.61 -3.52
C THR A 40 8.39 -5.14 -3.16
N VAL A 41 7.26 -4.44 -3.03
CA VAL A 41 7.27 -2.98 -2.76
C VAL A 41 7.71 -2.69 -1.32
N LEU A 42 7.37 -3.57 -0.38
CA LEU A 42 7.81 -3.49 1.01
C LEU A 42 9.32 -3.69 1.14
N LEU A 43 9.90 -4.66 0.44
CA LEU A 43 11.36 -4.84 0.40
C LEU A 43 12.06 -3.63 -0.25
N GLY A 44 11.47 -3.07 -1.31
CA GLY A 44 11.95 -1.81 -1.91
C GLY A 44 11.94 -0.65 -0.91
N TYR A 45 10.87 -0.54 -0.12
CA TYR A 45 10.73 0.46 0.94
C TYR A 45 11.77 0.29 2.05
N LEU A 46 12.02 -0.93 2.54
CA LEU A 46 13.07 -1.20 3.52
C LEU A 46 14.45 -0.79 2.99
N GLY A 47 14.69 -0.94 1.69
CA GLY A 47 15.90 -0.45 1.01
C GLY A 47 16.16 1.05 1.20
N LEU A 48 15.12 1.87 1.38
CA LEU A 48 15.27 3.32 1.59
C LEU A 48 15.90 3.70 2.93
N PHE A 49 15.92 2.77 3.90
CA PHE A 49 16.55 2.93 5.22
C PHE A 49 18.01 2.47 5.25
N ARG A 50 18.51 1.87 4.16
CA ARG A 50 19.87 1.34 4.10
C ARG A 50 20.90 2.48 4.13
N PRO A 51 21.84 2.50 5.09
CA PRO A 51 22.96 3.43 5.08
C PRO A 51 23.88 3.25 3.87
N VAL A 52 24.58 4.32 3.48
CA VAL A 52 25.54 4.26 2.35
C VAL A 52 26.78 3.42 2.69
N LYS A 53 27.25 3.49 3.94
CA LYS A 53 28.52 2.87 4.37
C LYS A 53 28.36 1.48 5.00
N SER A 54 27.13 1.04 5.25
CA SER A 54 26.87 -0.19 5.99
C SER A 54 25.55 -0.80 5.57
N ASP A 55 25.41 -2.10 5.79
CA ASP A 55 24.16 -2.79 5.53
C ASP A 55 23.09 -2.48 6.59
N LEU A 56 21.83 -2.67 6.17
CA LEU A 56 20.70 -2.72 7.09
C LEU A 56 20.70 -4.09 7.77
N ASN A 57 21.00 -4.14 9.07
CA ASN A 57 21.01 -5.41 9.79
C ASN A 57 19.60 -6.02 9.88
N ASN A 58 19.53 -7.35 9.99
CA ASN A 58 18.27 -8.09 10.00
C ASN A 58 17.34 -7.71 11.16
N GLY A 59 17.87 -7.46 12.35
CA GLY A 59 17.05 -7.06 13.50
C GLY A 59 16.34 -5.72 13.28
N ARG A 60 17.05 -4.75 12.72
CA ARG A 60 16.49 -3.45 12.33
C ARG A 60 15.53 -3.59 11.14
N ALA A 61 15.87 -4.42 10.15
CA ALA A 61 14.98 -4.69 9.02
C ALA A 61 13.66 -5.32 9.49
N LEU A 62 13.71 -6.31 10.39
CA LEU A 62 12.54 -6.95 10.97
C LEU A 62 11.68 -5.96 11.76
N LYS A 63 12.31 -5.11 12.58
CA LYS A 63 11.59 -4.05 13.29
C LYS A 63 10.84 -3.12 12.32
N LEU A 64 11.53 -2.61 11.30
CA LEU A 64 10.92 -1.74 10.28
C LEU A 64 9.81 -2.45 9.50
N LEU A 65 9.99 -3.74 9.18
CA LEU A 65 8.98 -4.56 8.53
C LEU A 65 7.71 -4.63 9.37
N THR A 66 7.84 -5.02 10.64
CA THR A 66 6.72 -5.15 11.58
C THR A 66 6.03 -3.81 11.83
N GLU A 67 6.81 -2.74 12.03
CA GLU A 67 6.27 -1.37 12.18
C GLU A 67 5.46 -0.96 10.94
N THR A 68 5.96 -1.27 9.75
CA THR A 68 5.28 -0.94 8.48
C THR A 68 3.97 -1.71 8.32
N LEU A 69 3.98 -3.02 8.58
CA LEU A 69 2.78 -3.86 8.52
C LEU A 69 1.74 -3.46 9.58
N SER A 70 2.17 -2.89 10.71
CA SER A 70 1.28 -2.42 11.76
C SER A 70 0.63 -1.05 11.47
N LEU A 71 1.00 -0.36 10.38
CA LEU A 71 0.45 0.96 10.06
C LEU A 71 -1.04 0.93 9.66
N THR A 72 -1.48 -0.16 9.06
CA THR A 72 -2.88 -0.31 8.61
C THR A 72 -3.26 -1.78 8.49
N PRO A 73 -4.52 -2.15 8.79
CA PRO A 73 -5.06 -3.47 8.48
C PRO A 73 -5.37 -3.65 6.97
N ASN A 74 -5.33 -2.59 6.17
CA ASN A 74 -5.63 -2.62 4.74
C ASN A 74 -4.38 -2.91 3.90
N ALA A 75 -4.20 -4.16 3.48
CA ALA A 75 -3.05 -4.56 2.68
C ALA A 75 -2.98 -3.81 1.33
N LYS A 76 -4.14 -3.54 0.69
CA LYS A 76 -4.20 -2.83 -0.59
C LYS A 76 -3.75 -1.37 -0.46
N ALA A 77 -4.25 -0.65 0.54
CA ALA A 77 -3.82 0.73 0.78
C ALA A 77 -2.34 0.78 1.18
N LEU A 78 -1.86 -0.17 1.97
CA LEU A 78 -0.44 -0.25 2.33
C LEU A 78 0.44 -0.46 1.08
N CYS A 79 0.07 -1.41 0.21
CA CYS A 79 0.80 -1.67 -1.04
C CYS A 79 0.88 -0.41 -1.91
N GLN A 80 -0.26 0.27 -2.14
CA GLN A 80 -0.30 1.51 -2.92
C GLN A 80 0.54 2.63 -2.29
N ALA A 81 0.46 2.81 -0.98
CA ALA A 81 1.24 3.84 -0.28
C ALA A 81 2.76 3.56 -0.35
N LEU A 82 3.16 2.29 -0.26
CA LEU A 82 4.56 1.87 -0.40
C LEU A 82 5.07 2.13 -1.82
N GLU A 83 4.30 1.78 -2.85
CA GLU A 83 4.64 2.03 -4.25
C GLU A 83 4.88 3.51 -4.52
N GLN A 84 3.92 4.37 -4.13
CA GLN A 84 4.03 5.81 -4.28
C GLN A 84 5.24 6.35 -3.51
N THR A 85 5.47 5.85 -2.29
CA THR A 85 6.60 6.27 -1.46
C THR A 85 7.95 5.93 -2.10
N VAL A 86 8.11 4.68 -2.56
CA VAL A 86 9.35 4.21 -3.19
C VAL A 86 9.59 4.97 -4.49
N SER A 87 8.57 5.17 -5.32
CA SER A 87 8.68 5.91 -6.57
C SER A 87 9.11 7.36 -6.34
N ASN A 88 8.39 8.09 -5.48
CA ASN A 88 8.64 9.51 -5.23
C ASN A 88 10.02 9.76 -4.63
N ILE A 89 10.41 8.95 -3.63
CA ILE A 89 11.73 9.09 -3.02
C ILE A 89 12.80 8.75 -4.04
N SER A 90 12.68 7.63 -4.77
CA SER A 90 13.68 7.24 -5.76
C SER A 90 13.85 8.28 -6.87
N GLN A 91 12.76 8.88 -7.33
CA GLN A 91 12.79 9.98 -8.29
C GLN A 91 13.50 11.21 -7.71
N ASN A 92 13.13 11.64 -6.51
CA ASN A 92 13.77 12.78 -5.85
C ASN A 92 15.28 12.55 -5.61
N ARG A 93 15.71 11.33 -5.29
CA ARG A 93 17.14 11.00 -5.16
C ARG A 93 17.88 11.10 -6.50
N ARG A 94 17.23 10.73 -7.61
CA ARG A 94 17.80 10.84 -8.97
C ARG A 94 17.94 12.28 -9.42
N GLU A 95 16.98 13.13 -9.09
CA GLU A 95 16.94 14.54 -9.52
C GLU A 95 17.76 15.45 -8.60
N GLY A 96 17.61 15.29 -7.28
CA GLY A 96 18.20 16.17 -6.26
C GLY A 96 19.52 15.67 -5.66
N GLY A 97 19.94 14.43 -5.93
CA GLY A 97 21.19 13.85 -5.42
C GLY A 97 21.21 13.52 -3.91
N ASP A 98 20.14 13.81 -3.16
CA ASP A 98 20.06 13.46 -1.75
C ASP A 98 19.87 11.95 -1.58
N THR A 99 20.95 11.26 -1.19
CA THR A 99 20.96 9.81 -0.96
C THR A 99 20.81 9.45 0.52
N LYS A 100 20.38 10.40 1.36
CA LYS A 100 20.24 10.17 2.80
C LYS A 100 19.23 9.05 3.07
N PRO A 101 19.58 8.09 3.95
CA PRO A 101 18.64 7.06 4.40
C PRO A 101 17.47 7.67 5.16
N LEU A 102 16.30 7.03 5.05
CA LEU A 102 15.17 7.38 5.90
C LEU A 102 15.47 7.06 7.37
N SER A 103 14.93 7.89 8.26
CA SER A 103 15.04 7.70 9.71
C SER A 103 13.75 7.19 10.35
N ASN A 104 12.60 7.40 9.72
CA ASN A 104 11.28 7.06 10.25
C ASN A 104 10.23 6.87 9.13
N HIS A 105 9.02 6.48 9.52
CA HIS A 105 7.89 6.23 8.62
C HIS A 105 7.02 7.48 8.32
N ASN A 106 7.44 8.69 8.69
CA ASN A 106 6.55 9.87 8.63
C ASN A 106 6.10 10.19 7.20
N TYR A 107 6.97 10.02 6.20
CA TYR A 107 6.59 10.22 4.81
C TYR A 107 5.57 9.16 4.35
N LEU A 108 5.81 7.89 4.65
CA LEU A 108 4.88 6.80 4.34
C LEU A 108 3.51 7.03 5.00
N LYS A 109 3.49 7.45 6.28
CA LYS A 109 2.25 7.80 6.99
C LYS A 109 1.49 8.92 6.28
N LYS A 110 2.17 9.97 5.80
CA LYS A 110 1.52 11.05 5.03
C LYS A 110 0.90 10.54 3.74
N VAL A 111 1.62 9.70 2.99
CA VAL A 111 1.12 9.10 1.75
C VAL A 111 -0.07 8.19 2.05
N LEU A 112 0.03 7.34 3.07
CA LEU A 112 -1.05 6.43 3.48
C LEU A 112 -2.31 7.20 3.87
N CYS A 113 -2.19 8.25 4.70
CA CYS A 113 -3.32 9.09 5.09
C CYS A 113 -3.96 9.85 3.92
N SER A 114 -3.29 9.97 2.78
CA SER A 114 -3.87 10.58 1.58
C SER A 114 -4.72 9.63 0.76
N LEU A 115 -4.66 8.32 1.03
CA LEU A 115 -5.44 7.31 0.33
C LEU A 115 -6.84 7.16 0.96
N PRO A 116 -7.92 7.06 0.16
CA PRO A 116 -9.27 6.92 0.69
C PRO A 116 -9.46 5.54 1.33
N GLY A 117 -9.95 5.50 2.58
CA GLY A 117 -10.25 4.27 3.33
C GLY A 117 -9.03 3.54 3.90
N TRP A 118 -7.87 4.18 3.96
CA TRP A 118 -6.62 3.55 4.38
C TRP A 118 -6.66 2.89 5.78
N ASP A 119 -7.57 3.30 6.66
CA ASP A 119 -7.73 2.81 8.03
C ASP A 119 -8.76 1.67 8.17
N LEU A 120 -9.51 1.37 7.11
CA LEU A 120 -10.56 0.37 7.12
C LEU A 120 -10.00 -1.04 6.97
N SER A 121 -10.61 -2.02 7.63
CA SER A 121 -10.27 -3.44 7.40
C SER A 121 -10.77 -3.91 6.03
N GLU A 122 -10.12 -4.91 5.42
CA GLU A 122 -10.48 -5.40 4.05
C GLU A 122 -11.97 -5.79 3.91
N ASN A 123 -12.60 -6.27 5.00
CA ASN A 123 -14.03 -6.60 5.01
C ASN A 123 -14.94 -5.36 4.90
N GLN A 124 -14.51 -4.19 5.38
CA GLN A 124 -15.29 -2.95 5.33
C GLN A 124 -15.27 -2.27 3.95
N TYR A 125 -14.23 -2.50 3.14
CA TYR A 125 -14.20 -2.00 1.76
C TYR A 125 -15.24 -2.65 0.85
N HIS A 126 -15.56 -3.93 1.09
CA HIS A 126 -16.59 -4.62 0.31
C HIS A 126 -17.98 -4.05 0.57
N GLU A 127 -18.26 -3.51 1.75
CA GLU A 127 -19.54 -2.86 2.05
C GLU A 127 -19.67 -1.48 1.38
N ILE A 128 -18.59 -0.71 1.30
CA ILE A 128 -18.58 0.62 0.66
C ILE A 128 -18.62 0.53 -0.87
N SER A 129 -18.09 -0.57 -1.43
CA SER A 129 -18.03 -0.80 -2.88
C SER A 129 -19.31 -1.42 -3.46
N GLN A 130 -20.33 -1.68 -2.64
CA GLN A 130 -21.64 -2.02 -3.19
C GLN A 130 -22.21 -0.77 -3.87
N PRO A 131 -22.52 -0.79 -5.18
CA PRO A 131 -23.34 0.27 -5.75
C PRO A 131 -24.64 0.30 -4.96
N VAL A 132 -25.05 1.49 -4.51
CA VAL A 132 -26.40 1.75 -3.98
C VAL A 132 -27.38 0.96 -4.84
N SER A 133 -28.10 0.03 -4.22
CA SER A 133 -29.11 -0.81 -4.86
C SER A 133 -29.97 0.07 -5.75
N GLN A 134 -29.86 -0.09 -7.07
CA GLN A 134 -30.74 0.57 -8.02
C GLN A 134 -32.15 0.11 -7.68
N GLN A 135 -32.94 1.00 -7.09
CA GLN A 135 -34.38 0.80 -6.96
C GLN A 135 -34.92 0.61 -8.37
N PRO A 136 -35.66 -0.47 -8.66
CA PRO A 136 -36.26 -0.63 -9.98
C PRO A 136 -37.22 0.53 -10.22
N ALA A 137 -37.01 1.23 -11.33
CA ALA A 137 -37.87 2.32 -11.78
C ALA A 137 -39.29 1.78 -12.00
N GLN A 138 -40.14 1.91 -10.98
CA GLN A 138 -41.57 1.63 -11.12
C GLN A 138 -42.23 2.83 -11.79
N ASN A 139 -42.39 2.71 -13.11
CA ASN A 139 -43.42 3.32 -13.95
C ASN A 139 -44.02 4.64 -13.45
N VAL A 140 -43.31 5.75 -13.70
CA VAL A 140 -43.95 7.08 -13.74
C VAL A 140 -44.59 7.24 -15.12
N SER A 141 -45.67 6.50 -15.35
CA SER A 141 -46.49 6.61 -16.56
C SER A 141 -47.94 6.31 -16.20
N GLN A 142 -48.51 7.12 -15.31
CA GLN A 142 -49.94 7.35 -15.13
C GLN A 142 -50.12 8.29 -13.94
N SER A 143 -50.28 9.59 -14.22
CA SER A 143 -50.69 10.73 -13.35
C SER A 143 -49.87 11.91 -13.84
N LEU A 144 -50.32 12.78 -14.74
CA LEU A 144 -51.45 13.68 -14.57
C LEU A 144 -51.91 14.15 -15.97
N LEU A 145 -52.86 13.43 -16.56
CA LEU A 145 -53.88 14.09 -17.37
C LEU A 145 -54.95 14.56 -16.39
N ASN A 146 -54.85 15.79 -15.92
CA ASN A 146 -56.04 16.54 -15.51
C ASN A 146 -55.81 18.02 -15.77
N ILE A 147 -56.21 18.42 -16.97
CA ILE A 147 -56.45 19.80 -17.35
C ILE A 147 -57.76 20.21 -16.68
N ASN A 148 -57.71 21.17 -15.76
CA ASN A 148 -58.62 22.33 -15.73
C ASN A 148 -58.34 23.18 -14.48
N ASP A 149 -58.09 24.46 -14.74
CA ASP A 149 -58.83 25.61 -14.21
C ASP A 149 -57.92 26.71 -13.63
N THR A 150 -57.28 27.46 -14.53
CA THR A 150 -56.81 28.83 -14.23
C THR A 150 -57.47 29.77 -15.21
N GLY A 151 -58.69 30.17 -14.86
CA GLY A 151 -59.38 31.28 -15.50
C GLY A 151 -58.66 32.61 -15.25
N TRP A 152 -58.21 33.20 -16.36
CA TRP A 152 -58.31 34.62 -16.73
C TRP A 152 -57.51 35.69 -15.98
N SER A 153 -56.63 36.37 -16.74
CA SER A 153 -56.23 37.76 -16.55
C SER A 153 -56.82 38.62 -17.68
N ASP A 154 -57.39 39.76 -17.27
CA ASP A 154 -57.54 41.09 -17.91
C ASP A 154 -58.23 41.25 -19.27
N ASP A 155 -59.46 41.81 -19.22
CA ASP A 155 -59.87 43.10 -19.82
C ASP A 155 -61.04 43.70 -19.04
#